data_AF-A0A7Y3H0G1-F1
#
_entry.id   AF-A0A7Y3H0G1-F1
#
_cell.length_a   1.000
_cell.length_b   1.000
_cell.length_c   1.000
_cell.angle_alpha   90.00
_cell.angle_beta   90.00
_cell.angle_gamma   90.00
#
_symmetry.space_group_name_H-M   'P 1'
#
loop_
_entity.id
_entity.type
_entity.pdbx_description
1 polymer ?
#
loop_
_entity_poly.entity_id
_entity_poly.type
_entity_poly.pdbx_seq_one_letter_code
_entity_poly.pdbx_strand_id
1 'polypeptide(L)'
;YQGLANAGYPNMMACYGPQAPTAFCNGPSSAEYQGDYIVACLEYMRERGLTRIEPTAEAEEAWRAKCVALGDATLFPKAASWYMGANIPGKTREMLMYAGGLPAYLQELSESASRGYAGYTLS
;
A
#
# COMPACT_ATOMS: atom_id res chain seq x y z
N TYR A 1 -1.52 -5.16 0.71
CA TYR A 1 -0.82 -4.92 -0.58
C TYR A 1 -0.89 -3.44 -0.96
N GLN A 2 0.25 -2.85 -1.35
CA GLN A 2 0.41 -1.44 -1.76
C GLN A 2 -0.09 -0.38 -0.75
N GLY A 3 -0.39 -0.78 0.49
CA GLY A 3 -1.08 0.08 1.46
C GLY A 3 -2.51 0.48 1.06
N LEU A 4 -3.10 -0.23 0.10
CA LEU A 4 -4.44 0.05 -0.46
C LEU A 4 -5.46 -1.04 -0.16
N ALA A 5 -5.06 -2.31 -0.11
CA ALA A 5 -5.98 -3.44 0.05
C ALA A 5 -5.37 -4.59 0.85
N ASN A 6 -6.20 -5.50 1.33
CA ASN A 6 -5.80 -6.67 2.13
C ASN A 6 -6.45 -7.94 1.57
N ALA A 7 -5.69 -9.03 1.55
CA ALA A 7 -6.17 -10.36 1.21
C ALA A 7 -7.17 -10.81 2.28
N GLY A 8 -8.24 -11.47 1.84
CA GLY A 8 -9.41 -11.80 2.66
C GLY A 8 -10.49 -10.71 2.68
N TYR A 9 -10.24 -9.54 2.08
CA TYR A 9 -11.18 -8.41 2.05
C TYR A 9 -11.43 -7.93 0.61
N PRO A 10 -12.13 -8.72 -0.22
CA PRO A 10 -12.38 -8.36 -1.62
C PRO A 10 -13.20 -7.07 -1.73
N ASN A 11 -12.90 -6.27 -2.75
CA ASN A 11 -13.51 -4.96 -3.03
C ASN A 11 -13.37 -3.91 -1.92
N MET A 12 -12.60 -4.19 -0.87
CA MET A 12 -12.26 -3.22 0.16
C MET A 12 -10.93 -2.56 -0.18
N MET A 13 -10.96 -1.25 -0.43
CA MET A 13 -9.77 -0.43 -0.65
C MET A 13 -9.76 0.74 0.32
N ALA A 14 -8.58 1.12 0.79
CA ALA A 14 -8.35 2.22 1.70
C ALA A 14 -7.38 3.24 1.09
N CYS A 15 -7.67 4.52 1.28
CA CYS A 15 -6.73 5.60 1.03
C CYS A 15 -6.01 5.98 2.32
N TYR A 16 -4.80 6.51 2.19
CA TYR A 16 -4.00 7.04 3.29
C TYR A 16 -3.76 6.02 4.43
N GLY A 17 -3.66 4.73 4.05
CA GLY A 17 -3.54 3.60 4.96
C GLY A 17 -2.10 3.29 5.39
N PRO A 18 -1.92 2.29 6.28
CA PRO A 18 -0.59 1.76 6.61
C PRO A 18 0.11 1.19 5.38
N GLN A 19 1.45 1.22 5.39
CA GLN A 19 2.32 0.73 4.32
C GLN A 19 2.14 1.41 2.95
N ALA A 20 1.53 2.59 2.96
CA ALA A 20 1.67 3.61 1.93
C ALA A 20 2.57 4.76 2.44
N PRO A 21 2.92 5.76 1.62
CA PRO A 21 3.72 6.89 2.07
C PRO A 21 3.05 7.65 3.21
N THR A 22 1.75 7.90 3.12
CA THR A 22 0.89 8.40 4.20
C THR A 22 1.55 9.55 4.97
N ALA A 23 2.03 9.31 6.19
CA ALA A 23 2.61 10.35 7.04
C ALA A 23 4.05 10.77 6.66
N PHE A 24 4.66 10.10 5.68
CA PHE A 24 5.99 10.43 5.14
C PHE A 24 5.92 11.30 3.88
N CYS A 25 4.74 11.79 3.52
CA CYS A 25 4.58 12.76 2.45
C CYS A 25 3.42 13.73 2.77
N ASN A 26 3.19 14.70 1.87
CA ASN A 26 2.06 15.60 2.01
C ASN A 26 0.74 14.81 1.89
N GLY A 27 -0.08 14.85 2.93
CA GLY A 27 -1.28 14.02 3.05
C GLY A 27 -2.23 14.10 1.85
N PRO A 28 -2.65 15.30 1.41
CA PRO A 28 -3.45 15.49 0.21
C PRO A 28 -2.81 14.86 -1.04
N SER A 29 -1.52 15.06 -1.26
CA SER A 29 -0.82 14.46 -2.41
C SER A 29 -0.86 12.94 -2.36
N SER A 30 -0.65 12.32 -1.19
CA SER A 30 -0.79 10.87 -1.04
C SER A 30 -2.20 10.40 -1.39
N ALA A 31 -3.20 11.06 -0.82
CA ALA A 31 -4.60 10.64 -0.92
C ALA A 31 -5.15 10.83 -2.35
N GLU A 32 -4.81 11.93 -3.02
CA GLU A 32 -5.23 12.21 -4.40
C GLU A 32 -4.68 11.16 -5.37
N TYR A 33 -3.37 10.90 -5.36
CA TYR A 33 -2.81 9.89 -6.27
C TYR A 33 -3.31 8.47 -6.00
N GLN A 34 -3.57 8.13 -4.73
CA GLN A 34 -4.20 6.84 -4.40
C GLN A 34 -5.65 6.79 -4.89
N GLY A 35 -6.39 7.89 -4.75
CA GLY A 35 -7.75 8.03 -5.25
C GLY A 35 -7.81 7.84 -6.77
N ASP A 36 -6.94 8.52 -7.52
CA ASP A 36 -6.85 8.40 -8.97
C ASP A 36 -6.55 6.96 -9.41
N TYR A 37 -5.62 6.28 -8.73
CA TYR A 37 -5.31 4.88 -8.98
C TYR A 37 -6.52 3.96 -8.75
N ILE A 38 -7.25 4.16 -7.64
CA ILE A 38 -8.44 3.38 -7.30
C ILE A 38 -9.56 3.63 -8.33
N VAL A 39 -9.82 4.88 -8.70
CA VAL A 39 -10.83 5.22 -9.71
C VAL A 39 -10.51 4.56 -11.04
N ALA A 40 -9.27 4.68 -11.52
CA ALA A 40 -8.82 4.05 -12.75
C ALA A 40 -8.98 2.51 -12.70
N CYS A 41 -8.71 1.89 -11.55
CA CYS A 41 -8.94 0.45 -11.36
C CYS A 41 -10.42 0.06 -11.47
N LEU A 42 -11.30 0.83 -10.84
CA LEU A 42 -12.74 0.57 -10.89
C LEU A 42 -13.30 0.77 -12.31
N GLU A 43 -12.80 1.75 -13.05
CA GLU A 43 -13.13 1.95 -14.47
C GLU A 43 -12.63 0.78 -15.32
N TYR A 44 -11.37 0.37 -15.16
CA TYR A 44 -10.80 -0.78 -15.86
C TYR A 44 -11.62 -2.05 -15.66
N MET A 45 -12.04 -2.32 -14.42
CA MET A 45 -12.88 -3.46 -14.07
C MET A 45 -14.26 -3.36 -14.71
N ARG A 46 -14.91 -2.19 -14.63
CA ARG A 46 -16.24 -1.94 -15.18
C ARG A 46 -16.28 -2.16 -16.69
N GLU A 47 -15.29 -1.66 -17.42
CA GLU A 47 -15.16 -1.84 -18.87
C GLU A 47 -15.03 -3.31 -19.28
N ARG A 48 -14.50 -4.15 -18.39
CA ARG A 48 -14.24 -5.58 -18.63
C ARG A 48 -15.28 -6.51 -18.00
N GLY A 49 -16.31 -5.94 -17.36
CA GLY A 49 -17.34 -6.72 -16.66
C GLY A 49 -16.82 -7.47 -15.43
N LEU A 50 -15.69 -7.04 -14.85
CA LEU A 50 -15.11 -7.62 -13.64
C LEU A 50 -15.78 -6.99 -12.42
N THR A 51 -16.09 -7.80 -11.41
CA THR A 51 -16.88 -7.39 -10.24
C THR A 51 -16.17 -7.59 -8.91
N ARG A 52 -15.02 -8.27 -8.93
CA ARG A 52 -14.23 -8.61 -7.76
C ARG A 52 -12.76 -8.26 -7.98
N ILE A 53 -12.18 -7.54 -7.03
CA ILE A 53 -10.75 -7.29 -6.91
C ILE A 53 -10.28 -7.69 -5.52
N GLU A 54 -9.15 -8.39 -5.46
CA GLU A 54 -8.51 -8.73 -4.19
C GLU A 54 -7.01 -8.96 -4.41
N PRO A 55 -6.12 -8.45 -3.53
CA PRO A 55 -4.71 -8.78 -3.63
C PRO A 55 -4.48 -10.26 -3.31
N THR A 56 -3.48 -10.87 -3.96
CA THR A 56 -3.05 -12.21 -3.54
C THR A 56 -2.29 -12.13 -2.20
N ALA A 57 -2.33 -13.20 -1.42
CA ALA A 57 -1.61 -13.26 -0.14
C ALA A 57 -0.09 -13.10 -0.33
N GLU A 58 0.45 -13.66 -1.41
CA GLU A 58 1.86 -13.56 -1.76
C GLU A 58 2.25 -12.12 -2.10
N ALA A 59 1.41 -11.39 -2.82
CA ALA A 59 1.65 -9.99 -3.15
C ALA A 59 1.58 -9.11 -1.88
N GLU A 60 0.64 -9.38 -0.98
CA GLU A 60 0.57 -8.69 0.31
C GLU A 60 1.81 -8.91 1.17
N GLU A 61 2.26 -10.15 1.35
CA GLU A 61 3.46 -10.44 2.15
C GLU A 61 4.72 -9.88 1.50
N ALA A 62 4.86 -9.98 0.17
CA ALA A 62 5.98 -9.39 -0.55
C ALA A 62 6.03 -7.86 -0.37
N TRP A 63 4.87 -7.20 -0.39
CA TRP A 63 4.78 -5.77 -0.12
C TRP A 63 5.17 -5.43 1.32
N ARG A 64 4.67 -6.19 2.30
CA ARG A 64 5.04 -6.04 3.71
C ARG A 64 6.56 -6.17 3.89
N ALA A 65 7.16 -7.22 3.33
CA ALA A 65 8.59 -7.45 3.40
C ALA A 65 9.40 -6.31 2.77
N LYS A 66 8.94 -5.76 1.62
CA LYS A 66 9.55 -4.57 1.00
C LYS A 66 9.49 -3.35 1.94
N CYS A 67 8.33 -3.06 2.54
CA CYS A 67 8.19 -1.94 3.48
C CYS A 67 9.10 -2.07 4.70
N VAL A 68 9.19 -3.29 5.28
CA VAL A 68 10.10 -3.58 6.40
C VAL A 68 11.55 -3.37 5.99
N ALA A 69 11.98 -3.95 4.86
CA ALA A 69 13.35 -3.81 4.37
C ALA A 69 13.74 -2.34 4.09
N LEU A 70 12.83 -1.56 3.49
CA LEU A 70 13.03 -0.13 3.29
C LEU A 70 13.15 0.62 4.63
N GLY A 71 12.33 0.28 5.62
CA GLY A 71 12.42 0.86 6.96
C GLY A 71 13.74 0.52 7.66
N ASP A 72 14.17 -0.74 7.60
CA ASP A 72 15.37 -1.26 8.26
C ASP A 72 16.67 -0.64 7.72
N ALA A 73 16.67 -0.19 6.45
CA ALA A 73 17.79 0.52 5.84
C ALA A 73 17.94 1.99 6.32
N THR A 74 17.07 2.47 7.22
CA THR A 74 17.06 3.86 7.70
C THR A 74 17.36 3.97 9.20
N LEU A 75 17.23 5.17 9.77
CA LEU A 75 17.29 5.37 11.22
C LEU A 75 15.93 5.22 11.93
N PHE A 76 14.82 5.03 11.20
CA PHE A 76 13.49 4.89 11.79
C PHE A 76 13.40 3.81 12.89
N PRO A 77 13.98 2.61 12.72
CA PRO A 77 13.89 1.56 13.73
C PRO A 77 14.55 1.91 15.07
N LYS A 78 15.48 2.88 15.09
CA LYS A 78 16.18 3.30 16.31
C LYS A 78 15.31 4.13 17.25
N ALA A 79 14.21 4.70 16.76
CA ALA A 79 13.30 5.51 17.54
C ALA A 79 12.09 4.69 18.02
N ALA A 80 11.71 4.85 19.29
CA ALA A 80 10.43 4.36 19.82
C ALA A 80 9.29 5.31 19.40
N SER A 81 8.99 5.34 18.10
CA SER A 81 7.96 6.21 17.51
C SER A 81 6.67 5.45 17.18
N TRP A 82 5.59 6.21 16.97
CA TRP A 82 4.34 5.65 16.49
C TRP A 82 4.46 5.05 15.07
N TYR A 83 5.39 5.54 14.24
CA TYR A 83 5.70 4.95 12.94
C TYR A 83 6.17 3.50 13.02
N MET A 84 6.84 3.15 14.12
CA MET A 84 7.33 1.79 14.39
C MET A 84 6.35 0.97 15.25
N GLY A 85 5.12 1.46 15.47
CA GLY A 85 4.14 0.83 16.37
C GLY A 85 4.56 0.81 17.85
N ALA A 86 5.60 1.56 18.23
CA ALA A 86 6.21 1.51 19.55
C ALA A 86 5.43 2.29 20.64
N ASN A 87 4.38 3.01 20.25
CA ASN A 87 3.61 3.88 21.13
C ASN A 87 2.52 3.14 21.93
N ILE A 88 2.24 1.87 21.64
CA ILE A 88 1.20 1.07 22.32
C ILE A 88 1.85 -0.21 22.87
N PRO A 89 1.84 -0.44 24.20
CA PRO A 89 2.36 -1.67 24.79
C PRO A 89 1.67 -2.93 24.21
N GLY A 90 2.46 -3.95 23.89
CA GLY A 90 1.97 -5.20 23.31
C GLY A 90 1.67 -5.17 21.81
N LYS A 91 1.71 -3.99 21.16
CA LYS A 91 1.58 -3.89 19.70
C LYS A 91 2.86 -4.36 19.01
N THR A 92 2.71 -5.10 17.92
CA THR A 92 3.82 -5.50 17.04
C THR A 92 4.61 -4.28 16.61
N ARG A 93 5.93 -4.35 16.77
CA ARG A 93 6.85 -3.32 16.29
C ARG A 93 7.24 -3.63 14.85
N GLU A 94 6.74 -2.83 13.93
CA GLU A 94 7.09 -2.90 12.53
C GLU A 94 6.92 -1.53 11.87
N MET A 95 7.57 -1.35 10.73
CA MET A 95 7.46 -0.12 9.95
C MET A 95 6.05 0.02 9.37
N LEU A 96 5.31 1.05 9.80
CA LEU A 96 3.93 1.29 9.37
C LEU A 96 3.83 2.13 8.09
N MET A 97 4.92 2.72 7.59
CA MET A 97 4.91 3.61 6.42
C MET A 97 5.85 3.11 5.33
N TYR A 98 5.56 3.42 4.07
CA TYR A 98 6.48 3.17 2.97
C TYR A 98 7.62 4.20 2.97
N ALA A 99 8.84 3.76 3.29
CA ALA A 99 10.01 4.63 3.42
C ALA A 99 10.75 4.94 2.10
N GLY A 100 10.27 4.44 0.95
CA GLY A 100 10.92 4.67 -0.36
C GLY A 100 10.61 6.04 -0.98
N GLY A 101 9.75 6.84 -0.36
CA GLY A 101 9.31 8.15 -0.88
C GLY A 101 8.16 8.06 -1.88
N LEU A 102 7.43 9.18 -2.04
CA LEU A 102 6.24 9.23 -2.89
C LEU A 102 6.52 8.86 -4.37
N PRO A 103 7.58 9.35 -5.04
CA PRO A 103 7.82 9.01 -6.45
C PRO A 103 8.00 7.50 -6.69
N ALA A 104 8.77 6.82 -5.84
CA ALA A 104 8.97 5.37 -5.94
C ALA A 104 7.66 4.61 -5.69
N TYR A 105 6.87 5.04 -4.70
CA TYR A 105 5.55 4.46 -4.45
C TYR A 105 4.59 4.60 -5.65
N LEU A 106 4.54 5.78 -6.28
CA LEU A 106 3.71 6.01 -7.46
C LEU A 106 4.17 5.14 -8.65
N GLN A 107 5.47 4.91 -8.77
CA GLN A 107 6.00 3.96 -9.75
C GLN A 107 5.50 2.53 -9.48
N GLU A 108 5.50 2.07 -8.23
CA GLU A 108 4.95 0.74 -7.86
C GLU A 108 3.46 0.60 -8.24
N LEU A 109 2.67 1.66 -8.02
CA LEU A 109 1.26 1.70 -8.44
C LEU A 109 1.15 1.62 -9.98
N SER A 110 1.91 2.43 -10.70
CA SER A 110 1.90 2.47 -12.16
C SER A 110 2.34 1.14 -12.79
N GLU A 111 3.37 0.49 -12.24
CA GLU A 111 3.86 -0.82 -12.69
C GLU A 111 2.84 -1.94 -12.44
N SER A 112 2.07 -1.86 -11.36
CA SER A 112 0.95 -2.75 -11.12
C SER A 112 -0.15 -2.55 -12.17
N ALA A 113 -0.65 -1.31 -12.32
CA ALA A 113 -1.73 -0.98 -13.26
C ALA A 113 -1.38 -1.32 -14.72
N SER A 114 -0.17 -0.96 -15.18
CA SER A 114 0.28 -1.21 -16.57
C SER A 114 0.36 -2.70 -16.93
N ARG A 115 0.43 -3.58 -15.92
CA ARG A 115 0.41 -5.04 -16.08
C ARG A 115 -0.94 -5.65 -15.74
N GLY A 116 -2.03 -4.89 -15.86
CA GLY A 116 -3.38 -5.36 -15.57
C GLY A 116 -3.63 -5.56 -14.08
N TYR A 117 -3.13 -4.63 -13.25
CA TYR A 117 -3.22 -4.68 -11.78
C TYR A 117 -2.51 -5.90 -11.19
N ALA A 118 -1.26 -6.11 -11.60
CA ALA A 118 -0.43 -7.21 -11.10
C ALA A 118 -0.36 -7.23 -9.56
N GLY A 119 -0.48 -8.42 -8.99
CA GLY A 119 -0.61 -8.62 -7.54
C GLY A 119 -2.06 -8.62 -7.04
N TYR A 120 -3.02 -8.24 -7.89
CA TYR A 120 -4.45 -8.48 -7.67
C TYR A 120 -4.97 -9.64 -8.52
N THR A 121 -5.96 -10.34 -7.98
CA THR A 121 -6.87 -11.19 -8.75
C THR A 121 -8.11 -10.38 -9.08
N LEU A 122 -8.43 -10.31 -10.38
CA LEU A 122 -9.62 -9.65 -10.90
C LEU A 122 -10.55 -10.71 -11.54
N SER A 123 -11.84 -10.70 -11.17
CA SER A 123 -12.84 -11.63 -11.70
C SER A 123 -14.24 -11.02 -11.77
#